data_AF-A0AAV7R4Y5-F1
#
_entry.id   AF-A0AAV7R4Y5-F1
#
_cell.length_a   1.000
_cell.length_b   1.000
_cell.length_c   1.000
_cell.angle_alpha   90.00
_cell.angle_beta   90.00
_cell.angle_gamma   90.00
#
_symmetry.space_group_name_H-M   'P 1'
#
loop_
_entity.id
_entity.type
_entity.pdbx_description
1 polymer ?
#
loop_
_entity_poly.entity_id
_entity_poly.type
_entity_poly.pdbx_seq_one_letter_code
_entity_poly.pdbx_strand_id
1 'polypeptide(L)'
;MLDATIAVIPKPVKDPEECASYRPISLLNIDAKLFTGILAHRLNYYMPGLVDPDQAGFIPHRQCSDNTKRLLHLLDKTDWSRREALFLSIDAEKAFNRLHWPYLFKVLERFGLGPGFVNWICCIYQSPSASVRVNGTLSLPFPIRRGTQQGCPLSPLLFTLYMEPLAQRLRDSPLITGVKFGGDTHLITLYADDLVFTLAEPMTSLPALMGIVDEFGRVVGFRVNMPKSQVLTRFISGEHERDLRAWYPFVWSSSRLSYLGIDLATSVTKTASLNYTKLVREVQ
;
A
#
# COMPACT_ATOMS: atom_id res chain seq x y z
N MET A 1 -10.23 10.09 -26.23
CA MET A 1 -10.61 11.04 -25.17
C MET A 1 -11.19 10.24 -24.03
N LEU A 2 -10.37 9.94 -23.02
CA LEU A 2 -10.81 9.25 -21.80
C LEU A 2 -11.18 10.31 -20.76
N ASP A 3 -12.31 10.97 -21.01
CA ASP A 3 -12.82 11.97 -20.07
C ASP A 3 -13.53 11.24 -18.92
N ALA A 4 -13.19 11.62 -17.69
CA ALA A 4 -13.75 11.02 -16.49
C ALA A 4 -14.69 12.00 -15.80
N THR A 5 -15.88 11.53 -15.41
CA THR A 5 -16.72 12.28 -14.48
C THR A 5 -16.41 11.83 -13.06
N ILE A 6 -15.89 12.72 -12.22
CA ILE A 6 -15.59 12.43 -10.82
C ILE A 6 -16.84 12.65 -9.99
N ALA A 7 -17.39 11.58 -9.42
CA ALA A 7 -18.41 11.66 -8.38
C ALA A 7 -17.74 11.58 -7.00
N VAL A 8 -18.35 12.18 -5.98
CA VAL A 8 -17.83 12.12 -4.60
C VAL A 8 -18.72 11.26 -3.73
N ILE A 9 -18.12 10.37 -2.94
CA ILE A 9 -18.81 9.56 -1.93
C ILE A 9 -18.34 10.00 -0.54
N PRO A 10 -19.24 10.29 0.42
CA PRO A 10 -18.85 10.62 1.78
C PRO A 10 -18.21 9.41 2.48
N LYS A 11 -17.14 9.65 3.24
CA LYS A 11 -16.55 8.65 4.14
C LYS A 11 -17.43 8.56 5.40
N PRO A 12 -17.68 7.34 5.92
CA PRO A 12 -18.43 7.18 7.16
C PRO A 12 -17.76 7.95 8.31
N VAL A 13 -18.57 8.53 9.20
CA VAL A 13 -18.14 9.09 10.50
C VAL A 13 -17.16 10.28 10.41
N LYS A 14 -17.11 10.97 9.26
CA LYS A 14 -16.31 12.19 9.10
C LYS A 14 -17.17 13.43 8.89
N ASP A 15 -16.63 14.58 9.25
CA ASP A 15 -17.29 15.88 9.08
C ASP A 15 -17.60 16.12 7.59
N PRO A 16 -18.88 16.27 7.20
CA PRO A 16 -19.26 16.50 5.81
C PRO A 16 -18.81 17.87 5.28
N GLU A 17 -18.40 18.81 6.11
CA GLU A 17 -17.89 20.13 5.68
C GLU A 17 -16.42 20.07 5.23
N GLU A 18 -15.68 19.03 5.60
CA GLU A 18 -14.30 18.86 5.17
C GLU A 18 -14.18 18.16 3.80
N CYS A 19 -13.46 18.77 2.87
CA CYS A 19 -13.17 18.16 1.56
C CYS A 19 -12.48 16.78 1.69
N ALA A 20 -11.63 16.59 2.71
CA ALA A 20 -10.92 15.33 2.96
C ALA A 20 -11.86 14.17 3.37
N SER A 21 -13.10 14.47 3.75
CA SER A 21 -14.13 13.50 4.11
C SER A 21 -14.76 12.82 2.91
N TYR A 22 -14.47 13.27 1.69
CA TYR A 22 -15.02 12.67 0.48
C TYR A 22 -13.99 11.76 -0.22
N ARG A 23 -14.49 10.70 -0.85
CA ARG A 23 -13.74 9.81 -1.74
C ARG A 23 -14.16 10.10 -3.18
N PRO A 24 -13.26 10.61 -4.04
CA PRO A 24 -13.57 10.81 -5.45
C PRO A 24 -13.56 9.47 -6.19
N ILE A 25 -14.57 9.20 -7.01
CA ILE A 25 -14.65 8.03 -7.89
C ILE A 25 -14.73 8.50 -9.33
N SER A 26 -13.84 7.99 -10.17
CA SER A 26 -13.83 8.29 -11.61
C SER A 26 -14.83 7.39 -12.33
N LEU A 27 -15.94 7.99 -12.77
CA LEU A 27 -16.88 7.35 -13.67
C LEU A 27 -16.32 7.45 -15.10
N LEU A 28 -15.70 6.36 -15.52
CA LEU A 28 -15.15 6.19 -16.87
C LEU A 28 -16.23 5.71 -17.84
N ASN A 29 -16.05 6.06 -19.12
CA ASN A 29 -16.82 5.49 -20.23
C ASN A 29 -16.77 3.95 -20.21
N ILE A 30 -17.89 3.31 -20.53
CA ILE A 30 -18.04 1.84 -20.56
C ILE A 30 -17.05 1.20 -21.54
N ASP A 31 -16.84 1.77 -22.72
CA ASP A 31 -15.89 1.26 -23.72
C ASP A 31 -14.46 1.25 -23.18
N ALA A 32 -14.10 2.31 -22.44
CA ALA A 32 -12.82 2.40 -21.75
C ALA A 32 -12.68 1.34 -20.65
N LYS A 33 -13.74 1.11 -19.88
CA LYS A 33 -13.78 0.06 -18.84
C LYS A 33 -13.68 -1.33 -19.45
N LEU A 34 -14.35 -1.57 -20.58
CA LEU A 34 -14.28 -2.83 -21.29
C LEU A 34 -12.85 -3.08 -21.79
N PHE A 35 -12.26 -2.09 -22.47
CA PHE A 35 -10.89 -2.20 -22.98
C PHE A 35 -9.87 -2.40 -21.86
N THR A 36 -9.91 -1.57 -20.81
CA THR A 36 -9.02 -1.73 -19.64
C THR A 36 -9.28 -3.03 -18.88
N GLY A 37 -10.53 -3.51 -18.86
CA GLY A 37 -10.88 -4.82 -18.31
C GLY A 37 -10.25 -5.98 -19.09
N ILE A 38 -10.25 -5.94 -20.43
CA ILE A 38 -9.58 -6.93 -21.27
C ILE A 38 -8.06 -6.93 -20.99
N LEU A 39 -7.44 -5.76 -20.92
CA LEU A 39 -6.01 -5.65 -20.59
C LEU A 39 -5.71 -6.17 -19.19
N ALA A 40 -6.53 -5.84 -18.20
CA ALA A 40 -6.38 -6.30 -16.83
C ALA A 40 -6.52 -7.82 -16.72
N HIS A 41 -7.50 -8.41 -17.41
CA HIS A 41 -7.68 -9.86 -17.47
C HIS A 41 -6.45 -10.57 -18.01
N ARG A 42 -5.87 -10.06 -19.11
CA ARG A 42 -4.63 -10.61 -19.69
C ARG A 42 -3.44 -10.45 -18.76
N LEU A 43 -3.28 -9.29 -18.13
CA LEU A 43 -2.15 -9.02 -17.23
C LEU A 43 -2.22 -9.88 -15.96
N ASN A 44 -3.42 -10.08 -15.40
CA ASN A 44 -3.65 -10.89 -14.20
C ASN A 44 -3.08 -12.29 -14.29
N TYR A 45 -3.10 -12.91 -15.47
CA TYR A 45 -2.51 -14.23 -15.68
C TYR A 45 -1.00 -14.25 -15.34
N TYR A 46 -0.29 -13.17 -15.63
CA TYR A 46 1.16 -13.07 -15.40
C TYR A 46 1.51 -12.48 -14.03
N MET A 47 0.59 -11.74 -13.39
CA MET A 47 0.85 -11.03 -12.14
C MET A 47 1.54 -11.88 -11.06
N PRO A 48 1.10 -13.13 -10.75
CA PRO A 48 1.74 -13.94 -9.72
C PRO A 48 3.23 -14.26 -9.97
N GLY A 49 3.66 -14.25 -11.24
CA GLY A 49 5.06 -14.46 -11.61
C GLY A 49 5.88 -13.17 -11.78
N LEU A 50 5.22 -12.00 -11.83
CA LEU A 50 5.88 -10.71 -11.96
C LEU A 50 6.19 -10.04 -10.62
N VAL A 51 5.43 -10.36 -9.58
CA VAL A 51 5.60 -9.77 -8.24
C VAL A 51 5.85 -10.82 -7.16
N ASP A 52 6.68 -10.46 -6.21
CA ASP A 52 7.06 -11.33 -5.08
C ASP A 52 5.84 -11.78 -4.26
N PRO A 53 5.86 -12.98 -3.65
CA PRO A 53 4.79 -13.45 -2.77
C PRO A 53 4.40 -12.51 -1.61
N ASP A 54 5.27 -11.57 -1.23
CA ASP A 54 4.95 -10.57 -0.19
C ASP A 54 3.89 -9.52 -0.60
N GLN A 55 3.52 -9.45 -1.87
CA GLN A 55 2.43 -8.62 -2.37
C GLN A 55 1.16 -9.45 -2.58
N ALA A 56 0.16 -9.24 -1.74
CA ALA A 56 -1.14 -9.91 -1.87
C ALA A 56 -2.22 -9.03 -2.52
N GLY A 57 -2.00 -7.71 -2.60
CA GLY A 57 -3.00 -6.76 -3.10
C GLY A 57 -3.28 -6.94 -4.59
N PHE A 58 -4.54 -7.24 -4.90
CA PHE A 58 -5.04 -7.40 -6.27
C PHE A 58 -4.38 -8.52 -7.09
N ILE A 59 -3.68 -9.45 -6.44
CA ILE A 59 -3.05 -10.59 -7.11
C ILE A 59 -3.98 -11.80 -7.06
N PRO A 60 -4.26 -12.47 -8.20
CA PRO A 60 -5.05 -13.70 -8.22
C PRO A 60 -4.51 -14.73 -7.24
N HIS A 61 -5.41 -15.41 -6.53
CA HIS A 61 -5.12 -16.48 -5.56
C HIS A 61 -4.31 -16.05 -4.32
N ARG A 62 -4.11 -14.74 -4.08
CA ARG A 62 -3.55 -14.22 -2.83
C ARG A 62 -4.64 -13.49 -2.06
N GLN A 63 -4.75 -13.73 -0.75
CA GLN A 63 -5.80 -13.13 0.09
C GLN A 63 -5.22 -12.17 1.11
N CYS A 64 -6.00 -11.15 1.50
CA CYS A 64 -5.64 -10.27 2.61
C CYS A 64 -5.40 -11.06 3.91
N SER A 65 -6.14 -12.16 4.11
CA SER A 65 -6.00 -13.01 5.29
C SER A 65 -4.63 -13.68 5.38
N ASP A 66 -3.96 -13.92 4.25
CA ASP A 66 -2.63 -14.52 4.22
C ASP A 66 -1.60 -13.57 4.83
N ASN A 67 -1.68 -12.27 4.47
CA ASN A 67 -0.84 -11.23 5.04
C ASN A 67 -1.07 -11.08 6.55
N THR A 68 -2.33 -11.05 7.00
CA THR A 68 -2.59 -10.89 8.44
C THR A 68 -2.14 -12.12 9.25
N LYS A 69 -2.36 -13.34 8.74
CA LYS A 69 -1.84 -14.57 9.37
C LYS A 69 -0.32 -14.58 9.43
N ARG A 70 0.35 -14.15 8.34
CA ARG A 70 1.80 -14.00 8.30
C ARG A 70 2.29 -13.05 9.40
N LEU A 71 1.70 -11.87 9.52
CA LEU A 71 2.06 -10.90 10.57
C LEU A 71 1.84 -11.46 11.99
N LEU A 72 0.76 -12.21 12.21
CA LEU A 72 0.51 -12.89 13.50
C LEU A 72 1.61 -13.90 13.83
N HIS A 73 2.02 -14.74 12.87
CA HIS A 73 3.12 -15.69 13.07
C HIS A 73 4.45 -14.98 13.32
N LEU A 74 4.72 -13.86 12.65
CA LEU A 74 5.94 -13.08 12.87
C LEU A 74 5.97 -12.43 14.26
N LEU A 75 4.84 -11.94 14.75
CA LEU A 75 4.70 -11.43 16.11
C LEU A 75 4.97 -12.54 17.14
N ASP A 76 4.32 -13.70 16.99
CA ASP A 76 4.51 -14.84 17.88
C ASP A 76 5.96 -15.36 17.87
N LYS A 77 6.57 -15.46 16.68
CA LYS A 77 7.99 -15.82 16.55
C LYS A 77 8.90 -14.81 17.25
N THR A 78 8.62 -13.53 17.11
CA THR A 78 9.38 -12.47 17.78
C THR A 78 9.29 -12.64 19.29
N ASP A 79 8.09 -12.88 19.82
CA ASP A 79 7.84 -13.12 21.24
C ASP A 79 8.58 -14.33 21.79
N TRP A 80 8.61 -15.43 21.03
CA TRP A 80 9.36 -16.62 21.40
C TRP A 80 10.88 -16.37 21.39
N SER A 81 11.39 -15.66 20.38
CA SER A 81 12.83 -15.40 20.23
C SER A 81 13.38 -14.33 21.15
N ARG A 82 12.52 -13.45 21.68
CA ARG A 82 12.86 -12.26 22.48
C ARG A 82 13.93 -11.36 21.84
N ARG A 83 13.94 -11.31 20.50
CA ARG A 83 14.81 -10.42 19.74
C ARG A 83 14.11 -9.10 19.46
N GLU A 84 14.89 -8.03 19.38
CA GLU A 84 14.38 -6.72 18.99
C GLU A 84 13.75 -6.79 17.59
N ALA A 85 12.50 -6.33 17.50
CA ALA A 85 11.82 -6.17 16.23
C ALA A 85 10.89 -4.96 16.22
N LEU A 86 10.66 -4.43 15.02
CA LEU A 86 9.81 -3.28 14.77
C LEU A 86 8.85 -3.62 13.62
N PHE A 87 7.56 -3.46 13.89
CA PHE A 87 6.50 -3.61 12.90
C PHE A 87 6.02 -2.21 12.53
N LEU A 88 6.29 -1.77 11.31
CA LEU A 88 5.95 -0.44 10.80
C LEU A 88 4.86 -0.56 9.74
N SER A 89 3.69 0.00 9.99
CA SER A 89 2.66 0.22 8.98
C SER A 89 2.78 1.63 8.44
N ILE A 90 3.10 1.76 7.15
CA ILE A 90 3.19 3.04 6.44
C ILE A 90 1.83 3.39 5.85
N ASP A 91 1.34 4.61 6.16
CA ASP A 91 0.21 5.22 5.47
C ASP A 91 0.75 6.01 4.26
N ALA A 92 0.49 5.52 3.04
CA ALA A 92 0.92 6.18 1.82
C ALA A 92 -0.06 7.31 1.43
N GLU A 93 0.42 8.56 1.33
CA GLU A 93 -0.46 9.70 1.08
C GLU A 93 -1.08 9.66 -0.32
N LYS A 94 -2.36 9.30 -0.43
CA LYS A 94 -3.10 9.31 -1.71
C LYS A 94 -2.30 8.58 -2.81
N ALA A 95 -1.76 7.41 -2.51
CA ALA A 95 -0.74 6.73 -3.34
C ALA A 95 -1.14 6.61 -4.82
N PHE A 96 -2.36 6.15 -5.09
CA PHE A 96 -2.91 6.06 -6.44
C PHE A 96 -2.96 7.39 -7.18
N ASN A 97 -3.17 8.52 -6.49
CA ASN A 97 -3.22 9.85 -7.10
C ASN A 97 -1.82 10.43 -7.35
N ARG A 98 -0.77 9.84 -6.78
CA ARG A 98 0.61 10.33 -6.90
C ARG A 98 1.43 9.60 -7.96
N LEU A 99 0.91 8.54 -8.58
CA LEU A 99 1.66 7.76 -9.57
C LEU A 99 2.25 8.63 -10.70
N HIS A 100 3.57 8.54 -10.92
CA HIS A 100 4.29 9.28 -11.96
C HIS A 100 4.36 8.47 -13.27
N TRP A 101 3.66 8.92 -14.32
CA TRP A 101 3.51 8.15 -15.57
C TRP A 101 4.81 7.83 -16.31
N PRO A 102 5.76 8.78 -16.50
CA PRO A 102 7.03 8.46 -17.15
C PRO A 102 7.81 7.34 -16.43
N TYR A 103 7.71 7.29 -15.10
CA TYR A 103 8.29 6.20 -14.34
C TYR A 103 7.51 4.90 -14.52
N LEU A 104 6.17 4.93 -14.48
CA LEU A 104 5.34 3.76 -14.75
C LEU A 104 5.69 3.12 -16.10
N PHE A 105 5.79 3.90 -17.18
CA PHE A 105 6.10 3.34 -18.50
C PHE A 105 7.46 2.64 -18.53
N LYS A 106 8.49 3.25 -17.92
CA LYS A 106 9.82 2.63 -17.76
C LYS A 106 9.77 1.33 -16.96
N VAL A 107 8.94 1.28 -15.91
CA VAL A 107 8.74 0.07 -15.12
C VAL A 107 8.10 -1.04 -15.97
N LEU A 108 7.03 -0.73 -16.71
CA LEU A 108 6.35 -1.69 -17.58
C LEU A 108 7.26 -2.22 -18.70
N GLU A 109 8.10 -1.35 -19.27
CA GLU A 109 9.15 -1.74 -20.23
C GLU A 109 10.17 -2.68 -19.58
N ARG A 110 10.61 -2.38 -18.35
CA ARG A 110 11.59 -3.20 -17.63
C ARG A 110 11.03 -4.58 -17.23
N PHE A 111 9.73 -4.68 -16.95
CA PHE A 111 9.03 -5.95 -16.76
C PHE A 111 8.85 -6.75 -18.06
N GLY A 112 9.16 -6.16 -19.23
CA GLY A 112 9.13 -6.89 -20.50
C GLY A 112 7.72 -7.17 -21.02
N LEU A 113 6.72 -6.34 -20.67
CA LEU A 113 5.32 -6.53 -21.12
C LEU A 113 5.10 -6.34 -22.64
N GLY A 114 6.17 -6.04 -23.38
CA GLY A 114 6.15 -5.87 -24.83
C GLY A 114 5.69 -4.47 -25.26
N PRO A 115 6.23 -3.94 -26.37
CA PRO A 115 5.99 -2.56 -26.80
C PRO A 115 4.52 -2.30 -27.13
N GLY A 116 3.79 -3.28 -27.68
CA GLY A 116 2.36 -3.15 -27.98
C GLY A 116 1.51 -2.92 -26.73
N PHE A 117 1.76 -3.68 -25.66
CA PHE A 117 1.04 -3.52 -24.40
C PHE A 117 1.35 -2.16 -23.77
N VAL A 118 2.64 -1.81 -23.66
CA VAL A 118 3.08 -0.52 -23.12
C VAL A 118 2.45 0.64 -23.91
N ASN A 119 2.40 0.56 -25.24
CA ASN A 119 1.77 1.58 -26.07
C ASN A 119 0.27 1.75 -25.78
N TRP A 120 -0.47 0.67 -25.57
CA TRP A 120 -1.88 0.78 -25.16
C TRP A 120 -2.03 1.49 -23.82
N ILE A 121 -1.14 1.21 -22.85
CA ILE A 121 -1.12 1.93 -21.57
C ILE A 121 -0.80 3.42 -21.80
N CYS A 122 0.22 3.74 -22.60
CA CYS A 122 0.55 5.12 -22.95
C CYS A 122 -0.66 5.86 -23.56
N CYS A 123 -1.41 5.23 -24.47
CA CYS A 123 -2.63 5.79 -25.04
C CYS A 123 -3.73 6.04 -23.99
N ILE A 124 -3.88 5.15 -23.01
CA ILE A 124 -4.86 5.32 -21.91
C ILE A 124 -4.51 6.55 -21.05
N TYR A 125 -3.22 6.81 -20.84
CA TYR A 125 -2.73 7.93 -20.05
C TYR A 125 -2.37 9.17 -20.87
N GLN A 126 -2.70 9.19 -22.17
CA GLN A 126 -2.42 10.31 -23.05
C GLN A 126 -3.44 11.43 -22.84
N SER A 127 -3.01 12.49 -22.15
CA SER A 127 -3.80 13.71 -21.90
C SER A 127 -5.22 13.48 -21.37
N PRO A 128 -5.43 12.65 -20.31
CA PRO A 128 -6.75 12.45 -19.74
C PRO A 128 -7.26 13.75 -19.09
N SER A 129 -8.57 13.97 -19.22
CA SER A 129 -9.26 15.09 -18.56
C SER A 129 -10.33 14.55 -17.61
N ALA A 130 -10.70 15.35 -16.61
CA ALA A 130 -11.78 15.02 -15.71
C ALA A 130 -12.60 16.26 -15.36
N SER A 131 -13.87 16.04 -15.00
CA SER A 131 -14.74 17.06 -14.40
C SER A 131 -15.34 16.54 -13.12
N VAL A 132 -15.52 17.39 -12.11
CA VAL A 132 -16.18 17.02 -10.86
C VAL A 132 -17.69 17.21 -10.99
N ARG A 133 -18.48 16.21 -10.62
CA ARG A 133 -19.93 16.27 -10.56
C ARG A 133 -20.40 16.41 -9.12
N VAL A 134 -21.10 17.51 -8.81
CA VAL A 134 -21.70 17.78 -7.49
C VAL A 134 -23.15 18.21 -7.71
N ASN A 135 -24.10 17.52 -7.06
CA ASN A 135 -25.53 17.84 -7.10
C ASN A 135 -26.11 18.02 -8.52
N GLY A 136 -25.68 17.19 -9.47
CA GLY A 136 -26.13 17.24 -10.86
C GLY A 136 -25.37 18.24 -11.74
N THR A 137 -24.57 19.13 -11.16
CA THR A 137 -23.76 20.12 -11.90
C THR A 137 -22.35 19.58 -12.14
N LEU A 138 -21.82 19.85 -13.33
CA LEU A 138 -20.46 19.49 -13.73
C LEU A 138 -19.54 20.72 -13.66
N SER A 139 -18.34 20.56 -13.12
CA SER A 139 -17.29 21.57 -13.22
C SER A 139 -16.78 21.71 -14.66
N LEU A 140 -16.04 22.78 -14.92
CA LEU A 140 -15.17 22.82 -16.10
C LEU A 140 -14.19 21.63 -16.07
N PRO A 141 -13.86 21.05 -17.24
CA PRO A 141 -12.90 19.98 -17.34
C PRO A 141 -11.50 20.49 -17.00
N PHE A 142 -10.72 19.67 -16.31
CA PHE A 142 -9.33 19.94 -15.98
C PHE A 142 -8.44 18.75 -16.38
N PRO A 143 -7.19 19.02 -16.79
CA PRO A 143 -6.27 17.95 -17.17
C PRO A 143 -5.79 17.18 -15.95
N ILE A 144 -5.78 15.86 -16.05
CA ILE A 144 -5.09 14.98 -15.11
C ILE A 144 -3.64 14.83 -15.60
N ARG A 145 -2.68 14.97 -14.69
CA ARG A 145 -1.24 14.93 -15.03
C ARG A 145 -0.46 13.81 -14.35
N ARG A 146 -1.08 13.15 -13.38
CA ARG A 146 -0.50 12.06 -12.60
C ARG A 146 -1.60 11.23 -11.95
N GLY A 147 -1.20 10.08 -11.42
CA GLY A 147 -2.08 9.17 -10.73
C GLY A 147 -2.81 8.20 -11.65
N THR A 148 -3.59 7.32 -11.06
CA THR A 148 -4.42 6.34 -11.74
C THR A 148 -5.90 6.70 -11.60
N GLN A 149 -6.72 6.30 -12.55
CA GLN A 149 -8.15 6.51 -12.49
C GLN A 149 -8.77 5.54 -11.46
N GLN A 150 -9.44 6.07 -10.42
CA GLN A 150 -10.12 5.25 -9.41
C GLN A 150 -11.39 4.64 -10.02
N GLY A 151 -11.47 3.31 -10.04
CA GLY A 151 -12.56 2.58 -10.70
C GLY A 151 -12.22 2.05 -12.11
N CYS A 152 -11.00 2.27 -12.59
CA CYS A 152 -10.46 1.55 -13.75
C CYS A 152 -10.01 0.14 -13.31
N PRO A 153 -10.45 -0.94 -13.99
CA PRO A 153 -10.04 -2.32 -13.68
C PRO A 153 -8.53 -2.56 -13.72
N LEU A 154 -7.81 -1.81 -14.55
CA LEU A 154 -6.37 -1.99 -14.78
C LEU A 154 -5.49 -1.23 -13.77
N SER A 155 -6.00 -0.12 -13.22
CA SER A 155 -5.25 0.74 -12.28
C SER A 155 -4.61 0.00 -11.10
N PRO A 156 -5.30 -0.95 -10.43
CA PRO A 156 -4.71 -1.66 -9.29
C PRO A 156 -3.48 -2.48 -9.67
N LEU A 157 -3.51 -3.17 -10.82
CA LEU A 157 -2.39 -4.00 -11.29
C LEU A 157 -1.18 -3.14 -11.68
N LEU A 158 -1.44 -2.01 -12.35
CA LEU A 158 -0.39 -1.05 -12.69
C LEU A 158 0.25 -0.44 -11.44
N PHE A 159 -0.54 -0.17 -10.40
CA PHE A 159 -0.01 0.31 -9.13
C PHE A 159 0.85 -0.75 -8.44
N THR A 160 0.42 -2.01 -8.43
CA THR A 160 1.21 -3.11 -7.89
C THR A 160 2.56 -3.25 -8.60
N LEU A 161 2.59 -3.26 -9.94
CA LEU A 161 3.85 -3.27 -10.69
C LEU A 161 4.70 -2.02 -10.47
N TYR A 162 4.07 -0.86 -10.31
CA TYR A 162 4.76 0.40 -10.03
C TYR A 162 5.51 0.40 -8.70
N MET A 163 4.98 -0.28 -7.68
CA MET A 163 5.60 -0.37 -6.35
C MET A 163 6.65 -1.49 -6.24
N GLU A 164 6.60 -2.50 -7.11
CA GLU A 164 7.48 -3.66 -7.05
C GLU A 164 8.99 -3.32 -7.07
N PRO A 165 9.49 -2.35 -7.89
CA PRO A 165 10.90 -1.96 -7.83
C PRO A 165 11.35 -1.41 -6.48
N LEU A 166 10.48 -0.71 -5.74
CA LEU A 166 10.77 -0.28 -4.36
C LEU A 166 10.89 -1.51 -3.46
N ALA A 167 9.96 -2.45 -3.57
CA ALA A 167 9.96 -3.67 -2.77
C ALA A 167 11.23 -4.52 -3.02
N GLN A 168 11.61 -4.70 -4.30
CA GLN A 168 12.86 -5.37 -4.68
C GLN A 168 14.08 -4.69 -4.06
N ARG A 169 14.20 -3.36 -4.20
CA ARG A 169 15.33 -2.60 -3.65
C ARG A 169 15.42 -2.71 -2.12
N LEU A 170 14.29 -2.77 -1.43
CA LEU A 170 14.25 -2.96 0.02
C LEU A 170 14.68 -4.38 0.42
N ARG A 171 14.23 -5.41 -0.31
CA ARG A 171 14.64 -6.81 -0.08
C ARG A 171 16.12 -7.05 -0.35
N ASP A 172 16.68 -6.41 -1.36
CA ASP A 172 18.09 -6.58 -1.76
C ASP A 172 19.07 -5.76 -0.91
N SER A 173 18.56 -4.88 -0.03
CA SER A 173 19.41 -4.00 0.78
C SER A 173 20.12 -4.79 1.89
N PRO A 174 21.46 -4.81 1.93
CA PRO A 174 22.20 -5.52 2.98
C PRO A 174 22.10 -4.86 4.36
N LEU A 175 21.60 -3.62 4.42
CA LEU A 175 21.44 -2.84 5.64
C LEU A 175 20.04 -3.02 6.28
N ILE A 176 19.16 -3.78 5.64
CA ILE A 176 17.78 -3.97 6.10
C ILE A 176 17.58 -5.46 6.38
N THR A 177 17.38 -5.77 7.65
CA THR A 177 17.17 -7.15 8.10
C THR A 177 15.69 -7.36 8.46
N GLY A 178 15.07 -8.37 7.89
CA GLY A 178 13.71 -8.81 8.26
C GLY A 178 13.72 -9.86 9.38
N VAL A 179 12.54 -10.21 9.89
CA VAL A 179 12.40 -11.30 10.87
C VAL A 179 12.45 -12.66 10.18
N LYS A 180 13.28 -13.58 10.70
CA LYS A 180 13.42 -14.93 10.16
C LYS A 180 12.39 -15.90 10.74
N PHE A 181 11.64 -16.57 9.88
CA PHE A 181 10.65 -17.58 10.25
C PHE A 181 10.49 -18.61 9.12
N GLY A 182 10.30 -19.89 9.45
CA GLY A 182 10.05 -20.94 8.45
C GLY A 182 11.18 -21.20 7.45
N GLY A 183 12.39 -20.68 7.67
CA GLY A 183 13.51 -20.74 6.72
C GLY A 183 13.68 -19.48 5.86
N ASP A 184 12.68 -18.60 5.86
CA ASP A 184 12.66 -17.36 5.07
C ASP A 184 12.92 -16.13 5.93
N THR A 185 13.32 -15.03 5.27
CA THR A 185 13.39 -13.70 5.88
C THR A 185 12.17 -12.90 5.46
N HIS A 186 11.38 -12.46 6.43
CA HIS A 186 10.18 -11.68 6.19
C HIS A 186 10.43 -10.22 6.53
N LEU A 187 10.51 -9.40 5.48
CA LEU A 187 10.77 -7.97 5.59
C LEU A 187 9.53 -7.12 5.30
N ILE A 188 8.82 -7.43 4.22
CA ILE A 188 7.74 -6.61 3.67
C ILE A 188 6.47 -7.45 3.62
N THR A 189 5.32 -6.80 3.77
CA THR A 189 3.98 -7.33 3.53
C THR A 189 3.16 -6.23 2.89
N LEU A 190 2.82 -6.40 1.61
CA LEU A 190 2.14 -5.40 0.81
C LEU A 190 0.71 -5.84 0.50
N TYR A 191 -0.21 -4.89 0.58
CA TYR A 191 -1.55 -5.02 0.04
C TYR A 191 -1.90 -3.71 -0.67
N ALA A 192 -1.49 -3.61 -1.93
CA ALA A 192 -1.58 -2.37 -2.69
C ALA A 192 -0.85 -1.21 -1.98
N ASP A 193 -1.58 -0.17 -1.54
CA ASP A 193 -1.04 0.99 -0.85
C ASP A 193 -0.91 0.82 0.68
N ASP A 194 -1.34 -0.31 1.23
CA ASP A 194 -1.06 -0.68 2.63
C ASP A 194 0.27 -1.42 2.71
N LEU A 195 1.32 -0.74 3.21
CA LEU A 195 2.67 -1.30 3.36
C LEU A 195 2.97 -1.58 4.83
N VAL A 196 3.27 -2.84 5.16
CA VAL A 196 3.79 -3.22 6.47
C VAL A 196 5.20 -3.76 6.33
N PHE A 197 6.09 -3.27 7.19
CA PHE A 197 7.47 -3.72 7.30
C PHE A 197 7.68 -4.40 8.65
N THR A 198 8.37 -5.53 8.62
CA THR A 198 8.78 -6.28 9.81
C THR A 198 10.29 -6.28 9.85
N LEU A 199 10.85 -5.43 10.70
CA LEU A 199 12.29 -5.18 10.80
C LEU A 199 12.86 -5.89 12.01
N ALA A 200 13.95 -6.63 11.81
CA ALA A 200 14.90 -6.99 12.87
C ALA A 200 16.00 -5.91 12.93
N GLU A 201 16.72 -5.83 14.05
CA GLU A 201 17.82 -4.86 14.23
C GLU A 201 17.39 -3.41 13.87
N PRO A 202 16.33 -2.90 14.50
CA PRO A 202 15.62 -1.70 14.04
C PRO A 202 16.47 -0.43 14.05
N MET A 203 17.50 -0.36 14.88
CA MET A 203 18.45 0.76 14.91
C MET A 203 19.22 0.93 13.60
N THR A 204 19.44 -0.15 12.85
CA THR A 204 20.11 -0.13 11.54
C THR A 204 19.10 -0.21 10.40
N SER A 205 18.12 -1.10 10.52
CA SER A 205 17.16 -1.39 9.45
C SER A 205 16.19 -0.24 9.18
N LEU A 206 15.68 0.44 10.21
CA LEU A 206 14.68 1.51 10.01
C LEU A 206 15.28 2.73 9.28
N PRO A 207 16.47 3.25 9.65
CA PRO A 207 17.09 4.33 8.90
C PRO A 207 17.41 3.98 7.45
N ALA A 208 17.92 2.78 7.19
CA ALA A 208 18.20 2.32 5.83
C ALA A 208 16.92 2.21 4.99
N LEU A 209 15.84 1.67 5.57
CA LEU A 209 14.53 1.60 4.93
C LEU A 209 13.99 2.98 4.59
N MET A 210 13.98 3.91 5.56
CA MET A 210 13.47 5.25 5.35
C MET A 210 14.30 6.02 4.31
N GLY A 211 15.61 5.84 4.28
CA GLY A 211 16.48 6.42 3.25
C GLY A 211 16.11 5.95 1.83
N ILE A 212 15.82 4.67 1.63
CA ILE A 212 15.38 4.12 0.33
C ILE A 212 13.99 4.65 -0.04
N VAL A 213 13.06 4.69 0.92
CA VAL A 213 11.69 5.22 0.71
C VAL A 213 11.73 6.71 0.35
N ASP A 214 12.58 7.50 1.01
CA ASP A 214 12.76 8.92 0.73
C ASP A 214 13.37 9.14 -0.66
N GLU A 215 14.39 8.36 -1.03
CA GLU A 215 14.96 8.41 -2.38
C GLU A 215 13.90 8.11 -3.45
N PHE A 216 13.12 7.04 -3.26
CA PHE A 216 12.02 6.70 -4.13
C PHE A 216 11.00 7.84 -4.21
N GLY A 217 10.63 8.42 -3.06
CA GLY A 217 9.74 9.56 -2.94
C GLY A 217 10.21 10.80 -3.72
N ARG A 218 11.51 11.10 -3.72
CA ARG A 218 12.08 12.22 -4.51
C ARG A 218 11.96 11.99 -6.02
N VAL A 219 12.09 10.75 -6.48
CA VAL A 219 12.06 10.42 -7.91
C VAL A 219 10.63 10.35 -8.45
N VAL A 220 9.72 9.70 -7.72
CA VAL A 220 8.39 9.38 -8.24
C VAL A 220 7.26 10.14 -7.55
N GLY A 221 7.58 10.89 -6.49
CA GLY A 221 6.63 11.68 -5.71
C GLY A 221 5.79 10.86 -4.72
N PHE A 222 6.21 9.64 -4.38
CA PHE A 222 5.67 8.86 -3.26
C PHE A 222 5.88 9.63 -1.96
N ARG A 223 4.90 9.60 -1.05
CA ARG A 223 4.97 10.29 0.24
C ARG A 223 4.39 9.43 1.34
N VAL A 224 5.14 9.33 2.43
CA VAL A 224 4.71 8.71 3.68
C VAL A 224 3.99 9.74 4.54
N ASN A 225 2.83 9.39 5.05
CA ASN A 225 2.14 10.15 6.07
C ASN A 225 2.68 9.75 7.45
N MET A 226 3.76 10.40 7.90
CA MET A 226 4.40 10.04 9.18
C MET A 226 3.40 10.07 10.35
N PRO A 227 2.54 11.11 10.52
CA PRO A 227 1.58 11.16 11.63
C PRO A 227 0.46 10.11 11.60
N LYS A 228 0.26 9.39 10.50
CA LYS A 228 -0.70 8.29 10.39
C LYS A 228 -0.05 6.92 10.31
N SER A 229 1.24 6.87 10.05
CA SER A 229 2.00 5.63 10.04
C SER A 229 2.21 5.17 11.47
N GLN A 230 2.05 3.87 11.71
CA GLN A 230 2.03 3.28 13.05
C GLN A 230 3.21 2.35 13.23
N VAL A 231 3.76 2.34 14.44
CA VAL A 231 4.85 1.44 14.83
C VAL A 231 4.41 0.63 16.03
N LEU A 232 4.67 -0.67 15.98
CA LEU A 232 4.62 -1.59 17.11
C LEU A 232 6.02 -2.15 17.37
N THR A 233 6.56 -1.86 18.56
CA THR A 233 7.88 -2.32 19.00
C THR A 233 7.78 -3.61 19.82
N ARG A 234 8.74 -4.52 19.64
CA ARG A 234 8.87 -5.74 20.44
C ARG A 234 10.32 -5.88 20.93
N PHE A 235 10.48 -6.00 22.24
CA PHE A 235 11.77 -6.20 22.94
C PHE A 235 12.85 -5.14 22.70
N ILE A 236 12.51 -4.01 22.08
CA ILE A 236 13.42 -2.87 21.90
C ILE A 236 13.68 -2.19 23.25
N SER A 237 14.93 -1.84 23.52
CA SER A 237 15.28 -1.10 24.75
C SER A 237 14.62 0.29 24.78
N GLY A 238 14.32 0.79 25.99
CA GLY A 238 13.73 2.13 26.13
C GLY A 238 14.62 3.27 25.63
N GLU A 239 15.93 3.04 25.53
CA GLU A 239 16.88 3.99 24.92
C GLU A 239 16.76 3.97 23.39
N HIS A 240 16.86 2.78 22.78
CA HIS A 240 16.70 2.60 21.34
C HIS A 240 15.35 3.14 20.83
N GLU A 241 14.25 2.86 21.55
CA GLU A 241 12.93 3.37 21.15
C GLU A 241 12.86 4.91 21.21
N ARG A 242 13.46 5.53 22.25
CA ARG A 242 13.53 7.00 22.34
C ARG A 242 14.31 7.61 21.19
N ASP A 243 15.45 7.01 20.84
CA ASP A 243 16.29 7.49 19.75
C ASP A 243 15.55 7.41 18.41
N LEU A 244 14.97 6.26 18.07
CA LEU A 244 14.20 6.13 16.82
C LEU A 244 13.00 7.08 16.79
N ARG A 245 12.30 7.25 17.91
CA ARG A 245 11.15 8.15 18.01
C ARG A 245 11.53 9.62 17.82
N ALA A 246 12.75 10.02 18.19
CA ALA A 246 13.23 11.38 17.98
C ALA A 246 13.38 11.71 16.48
N TRP A 247 13.79 10.74 15.66
CA TRP A 247 13.99 10.91 14.22
C TRP A 247 12.73 10.64 13.40
N TYR A 248 11.87 9.72 13.86
CA TYR A 248 10.71 9.27 13.10
C TYR A 248 9.41 9.57 13.86
N PRO A 249 8.69 10.68 13.52
CA PRO A 249 7.46 11.09 14.20
C PRO A 249 6.25 10.26 13.75
N PHE A 250 6.37 8.93 13.86
CA PHE A 250 5.29 7.97 13.70
C PHE A 250 4.39 7.93 14.93
N VAL A 251 3.26 7.22 14.81
CA VAL A 251 2.45 6.83 15.95
C VAL A 251 3.08 5.59 16.58
N TRP A 252 3.94 5.81 17.58
CA TRP A 252 4.57 4.74 18.36
C TRP A 252 3.57 4.17 19.36
N SER A 253 3.14 2.93 19.12
CA SER A 253 2.18 2.20 19.94
C SER A 253 2.86 1.02 20.61
N SER A 254 2.75 0.94 21.94
CA SER A 254 3.25 -0.19 22.71
C SER A 254 2.28 -1.38 22.75
N SER A 255 1.06 -1.23 22.24
CA SER A 255 -0.02 -2.20 22.49
C SER A 255 -0.64 -2.81 21.24
N ARG A 256 -0.77 -2.05 20.14
CA ARG A 256 -1.41 -2.54 18.91
C ARG A 256 -0.95 -1.85 17.62
N LEU A 257 -1.13 -2.56 16.50
CA LEU A 257 -0.99 -2.11 15.11
C LEU A 257 -2.24 -2.50 14.33
N SER A 258 -2.94 -1.55 13.70
CA SER A 258 -4.10 -1.87 12.85
C SER A 258 -3.65 -2.15 11.42
N TYR A 259 -4.05 -3.30 10.85
CA TYR A 259 -3.75 -3.67 9.46
C TYR A 259 -4.90 -4.46 8.82
N LEU A 260 -5.36 -4.02 7.65
CA LEU A 260 -6.46 -4.65 6.88
C LEU A 260 -7.71 -4.97 7.71
N GLY A 261 -8.06 -4.08 8.63
CA GLY A 261 -9.23 -4.21 9.51
C GLY A 261 -9.02 -5.09 10.75
N ILE A 262 -7.79 -5.52 11.03
CA ILE A 262 -7.43 -6.32 12.20
C ILE A 262 -6.45 -5.54 13.08
N ASP A 263 -6.76 -5.44 14.38
CA ASP A 263 -5.88 -4.89 15.39
C ASP A 263 -4.93 -5.97 15.90
N LEU A 264 -3.67 -5.94 15.46
CA LEU A 264 -2.59 -6.82 15.90
C LEU A 264 -2.01 -6.31 17.22
N ALA A 265 -2.18 -7.06 18.31
CA ALA A 265 -1.65 -6.69 19.62
C ALA A 265 -0.36 -7.45 19.97
N THR A 266 0.29 -7.03 21.06
CA THR A 266 1.49 -7.68 21.65
C THR A 266 1.27 -9.11 22.18
N SER A 267 0.08 -9.67 22.01
CA SER A 267 -0.23 -11.06 22.37
C SER A 267 -1.38 -11.55 21.49
N VAL A 268 -1.32 -12.81 21.07
CA VAL A 268 -2.38 -13.47 20.29
C VAL A 268 -3.72 -13.43 21.03
N THR A 269 -3.74 -13.65 22.35
CA THR A 269 -4.96 -13.61 23.16
C THR A 269 -5.59 -12.21 23.17
N LYS A 270 -4.76 -11.16 23.28
CA LYS A 270 -5.23 -9.77 23.20
C LYS A 270 -5.75 -9.44 21.81
N THR A 271 -5.04 -9.89 20.77
CA THR A 271 -5.47 -9.74 19.38
C THR A 271 -6.84 -10.39 19.16
N ALA A 272 -7.04 -11.61 19.67
CA ALA A 272 -8.33 -12.27 19.59
C ALA A 272 -9.43 -11.48 20.32
N SER A 273 -9.13 -10.97 21.52
CA SER A 273 -10.10 -10.20 22.30
C SER A 273 -10.51 -8.89 21.62
N LEU A 274 -9.58 -8.19 20.96
CA LEU A 274 -9.81 -6.89 20.32
C LEU A 274 -10.69 -7.03 19.07
N ASN A 275 -10.52 -8.12 18.32
CA ASN A 275 -11.15 -8.28 17.01
C ASN A 275 -12.43 -9.12 17.05
N TYR A 276 -12.47 -10.22 17.82
CA TYR A 276 -13.59 -11.17 17.76
C TYR A 276 -14.63 -10.97 18.87
N THR A 277 -14.26 -10.49 20.06
CA THR A 277 -15.21 -10.38 21.18
C THR A 277 -16.38 -9.46 20.86
N LYS A 278 -16.12 -8.35 20.15
CA LYS A 278 -17.17 -7.41 19.74
C LYS A 278 -18.07 -8.03 18.67
N LEU A 279 -17.48 -8.68 17.67
CA LEU A 279 -18.22 -9.34 16.59
C LEU A 279 -19.10 -10.49 17.11
N VAL A 280 -18.58 -11.33 18.01
CA VAL A 280 -19.33 -12.45 18.60
C VAL A 280 -20.54 -11.95 19.39
N ARG A 281 -20.41 -10.81 20.08
CA ARG A 281 -21.54 -10.17 20.80
C ARG A 281 -22.56 -9.51 19.88
N GLU A 282 -22.19 -9.14 18.66
CA GLU A 282 -23.11 -8.57 17.67
C GLU A 282 -23.86 -9.65 16.87
N VAL A 283 -23.35 -10.89 16.87
CA VAL A 283 -23.94 -12.04 16.16
C VAL A 283 -24.78 -12.94 17.09
N GLN A 284 -24.61 -12.82 18.41
CA GLN A 284 -25.47 -13.45 19.42
C GLN A 284 -26.68 -12.58 19.75
#